data_AF-Q1QGC8-F1
#
_entry.id   AF-Q1QGC8-F1
#
_cell.length_a   1.000
_cell.length_b   1.000
_cell.length_c   1.000
_cell.angle_alpha   90.00
_cell.angle_beta   90.00
_cell.angle_gamma   90.00
#
_symmetry.space_group_name_H-M   'P 1'
#
loop_
_entity.id
_entity.type
_entity.pdbx_description
1 polymer ?
#
loop_
_entity_poly.entity_id
_entity_poly.type
_entity_poly.pdbx_seq_one_letter_code
_entity_poly.pdbx_strand_id
1 'polypeptide(L)'
;MPLHLVGENIDKARSHYQAETGKLVQLMRGIYVDAGEDIEATVLKHAVRIAKYLYPNAYLSAASAVLLGPTRDGRLFLSGRRIQRTRLRSLEIIQNAAPDHPSVAPAIVDDGMGEFRIDVSSMRQRFLEAFRLRSEHAASIDETTRETIANRLIEEYGTSQGAADATWSLARENKWYREGEHAERFLLRRPVSGEPARNEAALDLIVAWHGVPLGNLTHDGFEWRWNPNNQNGPPLVRQTTPGKLPPFILSLLPEGWLESVLNDRDERAMLRSGKRYMSNVTIVERESDLAALPPDILLTRLERFTENSLFTGRYAGPGRGDLEQSFERNLAEIFARTDTPRLSGVQIKAPMFLDSDGTLSPSTGKPFTHILKPAGTSGFEALPVIEWQSLALGRASGFLTPATALVPMPDGMPPALLVERFDIRTSLDDKRLLALEDFCSVLGVPTEAKYDGTMERIARALRPLSTAPEEDVLLVLKRALFAWLIADGDMHLKNMALLKVAEPGSAQFNSVRMAPLYDAVTTRVFPRLERDRMALKLNGKDDRLRRSDFKAFASTAGLKAADADTAIDDLVTALLRALDHLELPPLLSDGTQGAKIAEQMRAIVRERIEGFA
;
A
#
# COMPACT_ATOMS: atom_id res chain seq x y z
N MET A 1 -1.54 32.06 8.14
CA MET A 1 -0.75 31.09 8.94
C MET A 1 -0.90 31.54 10.37
N PRO A 2 -1.34 30.69 11.30
CA PRO A 2 -1.72 31.14 12.64
C PRO A 2 -0.52 31.49 13.52
N LEU A 3 0.64 30.85 13.32
CA LEU A 3 1.90 31.14 14.04
C LEU A 3 2.98 31.69 13.11
N HIS A 4 3.72 32.69 13.59
CA HIS A 4 4.84 33.33 12.91
C HIS A 4 6.12 33.31 13.75
N LEU A 5 7.18 32.73 13.18
CA LEU A 5 8.51 32.59 13.77
C LEU A 5 9.53 33.33 12.91
N VAL A 6 10.20 34.32 13.51
CA VAL A 6 11.15 35.18 12.79
C VAL A 6 12.36 34.36 12.35
N GLY A 7 12.65 34.40 11.05
CA GLY A 7 13.73 33.63 10.41
C GLY A 7 13.30 32.27 9.87
N GLU A 8 12.08 31.80 10.19
CA GLU A 8 11.51 30.57 9.64
C GLU A 8 10.44 30.88 8.60
N ASN A 9 9.41 31.65 8.96
CA ASN A 9 8.26 31.92 8.10
C ASN A 9 7.85 33.41 8.02
N ILE A 10 8.58 34.29 8.70
CA ILE A 10 8.45 35.74 8.60
C ILE A 10 9.82 36.41 8.81
N ASP A 11 10.07 37.52 8.12
CA ASP A 11 11.27 38.33 8.36
C ASP A 11 11.07 39.33 9.51
N LYS A 12 12.18 39.86 10.03
CA LYS A 12 12.18 40.75 11.20
C LYS A 12 11.47 42.09 10.92
N ALA A 13 11.67 42.68 9.74
CA ALA A 13 11.09 43.98 9.41
C ALA A 13 9.56 43.87 9.27
N ARG A 14 9.10 42.83 8.58
CA ARG A 14 7.68 42.55 8.37
C ARG A 14 6.96 42.18 9.67
N SER A 15 7.57 41.38 10.54
CA SER A 15 6.98 41.04 11.84
C SER A 15 6.79 42.27 12.74
N HIS A 16 7.79 43.18 12.79
CA HIS A 16 7.65 44.44 13.53
C HIS A 16 6.53 45.33 12.97
N TYR A 17 6.50 45.55 11.66
CA TYR A 17 5.46 46.37 11.03
C TYR A 17 4.05 45.79 11.21
N GLN A 18 3.89 44.47 11.07
CA GLN A 18 2.59 43.82 11.26
C GLN A 18 2.12 43.80 12.72
N ALA A 19 3.05 43.77 13.68
CA ALA A 19 2.72 43.92 15.09
C ALA A 19 2.31 45.38 15.43
N GLU A 20 3.03 46.39 14.91
CA GLU A 20 2.67 47.81 15.10
C GLU A 20 1.31 48.17 14.51
N THR A 21 0.95 47.55 13.38
CA THR A 21 -0.35 47.73 12.72
C THR A 21 -1.47 46.86 13.29
N GLY A 22 -1.22 46.14 14.38
CA GLY A 22 -2.21 45.34 15.10
C GLY A 22 -2.65 44.04 14.41
N LYS A 23 -1.97 43.62 13.33
CA LYS A 23 -2.26 42.38 12.61
C LYS A 23 -1.67 41.15 13.30
N LEU A 24 -0.56 41.32 14.02
CA LEU A 24 0.08 40.26 14.79
C LEU A 24 0.16 40.63 16.27
N VAL A 25 -0.05 39.66 17.13
CA VAL A 25 0.20 39.76 18.58
C VAL A 25 1.57 39.16 18.88
N GLN A 26 2.47 39.96 19.43
CA GLN A 26 3.78 39.47 19.87
C GLN A 26 3.64 38.68 21.16
N LEU A 27 4.08 37.41 21.14
CA LEU A 27 4.11 36.56 22.33
C LEU A 27 5.48 36.61 23.02
N MET A 28 6.54 36.60 22.23
CA MET A 28 7.93 36.71 22.67
C MET A 28 8.77 37.35 21.56
N ARG A 29 10.01 37.75 21.85
CA ARG A 29 10.95 38.17 20.81
C ARG A 29 11.10 37.04 19.76
N GLY A 30 10.67 37.31 18.53
CA GLY A 30 10.75 36.37 17.43
C GLY A 30 9.53 35.45 17.25
N ILE A 31 8.52 35.53 18.12
CA ILE A 31 7.33 34.66 18.09
C ILE A 31 6.06 35.52 18.12
N TYR A 32 5.23 35.37 17.10
CA TYR A 32 4.01 36.14 16.88
C TYR A 32 2.85 35.23 16.47
N VAL A 33 1.62 35.62 16.79
CA VAL A 33 0.38 34.94 16.37
C VAL A 33 -0.54 35.95 15.68
N ASP A 34 -1.35 35.50 14.73
CA ASP A 34 -2.34 36.36 14.07
C ASP A 34 -3.35 36.90 15.09
N ALA A 35 -3.64 38.20 15.05
CA ALA A 35 -4.54 38.85 16.00
C ALA A 35 -6.00 38.35 15.89
N GLY A 36 -6.39 37.73 14.76
CA GLY A 36 -7.71 37.16 14.56
C GLY A 36 -7.90 35.72 15.05
N GLU A 37 -6.84 35.05 15.51
CA GLU A 37 -6.87 33.65 15.93
C GLU A 37 -7.05 33.50 17.45
N ASP A 38 -7.50 32.32 17.88
CA ASP A 38 -7.42 31.94 19.30
C ASP A 38 -5.96 31.69 19.67
N ILE A 39 -5.37 32.68 20.36
CA ILE A 39 -3.95 32.68 20.73
C ILE A 39 -3.61 31.49 21.63
N GLU A 40 -4.47 31.12 22.58
CA GLU A 40 -4.19 30.05 23.53
C GLU A 40 -4.19 28.69 22.81
N ALA A 41 -5.21 28.44 21.99
CA ALA A 41 -5.30 27.22 21.18
C ALA A 41 -4.13 27.12 20.18
N THR A 42 -3.75 28.24 19.55
CA THR A 42 -2.64 28.30 18.60
C THR A 42 -1.31 27.96 19.28
N VAL A 43 -1.05 28.53 20.46
CA VAL A 43 0.19 28.28 21.20
C VAL A 43 0.33 26.82 21.62
N LEU A 44 -0.75 26.19 22.11
CA LEU A 44 -0.73 24.77 22.48
C LEU A 44 -0.59 23.86 21.26
N LYS A 45 -1.32 24.14 20.17
CA LYS A 45 -1.25 23.38 18.91
C LYS A 45 0.17 23.34 18.33
N HIS A 46 0.86 24.47 18.38
CA HIS A 46 2.21 24.63 17.82
C HIS A 46 3.34 24.55 18.87
N ALA A 47 3.05 24.02 20.06
CA ALA A 47 3.97 24.04 21.19
C ALA A 47 5.34 23.38 20.90
N VAL A 48 5.35 22.25 20.20
CA VAL A 48 6.60 21.55 19.84
C VAL A 48 7.41 22.36 18.82
N ARG A 49 6.75 23.00 17.85
CA ARG A 49 7.42 23.87 16.88
C ARG A 49 8.03 25.09 17.56
N ILE A 50 7.30 25.71 18.47
CA ILE A 50 7.77 26.82 19.31
C ILE A 50 8.99 26.39 20.13
N ALA A 51 8.91 25.21 20.77
CA ALA A 51 10.02 24.66 21.55
C ALA A 51 11.25 24.38 20.69
N LYS A 52 11.09 23.78 19.51
CA LYS A 52 12.19 23.53 18.58
C LYS A 52 12.88 24.84 18.16
N TYR A 53 12.12 25.90 17.93
CA TYR A 53 12.65 27.23 17.60
C TYR A 53 13.45 27.84 18.77
N LEU A 54 12.93 27.73 20.00
CA LEU A 54 13.58 28.30 21.20
C LEU A 54 14.78 27.46 21.69
N TYR A 55 14.74 26.14 21.49
CA TYR A 55 15.71 25.18 22.03
C TYR A 55 16.19 24.19 20.96
N PRO A 56 16.92 24.65 19.92
CA PRO A 56 17.28 23.81 18.76
C PRO A 56 18.18 22.61 19.08
N ASN A 57 18.83 22.61 20.25
CA ASN A 57 19.70 21.53 20.72
C ASN A 57 19.08 20.71 21.87
N ALA A 58 17.78 20.83 22.10
CA ALA A 58 17.05 20.06 23.09
C ALA A 58 16.17 18.99 22.41
N TYR A 59 15.88 17.93 23.14
CA TYR A 59 14.98 16.86 22.71
C TYR A 59 13.75 16.81 23.63
N LEU A 60 12.61 16.32 23.12
CA LEU A 60 11.44 16.07 23.95
C LEU A 60 11.76 14.94 24.93
N SER A 61 11.41 15.12 26.19
CA SER A 61 11.60 14.13 27.24
C SER A 61 10.31 13.89 28.02
N ALA A 62 10.33 12.90 28.92
CA ALA A 62 9.20 12.61 29.79
C ALA A 62 7.86 12.39 29.04
N ALA A 63 6.74 12.88 29.58
CA ALA A 63 5.43 12.78 28.93
C ALA A 63 5.41 13.40 27.52
N SER A 64 6.14 14.49 27.27
CA SER A 64 6.16 15.14 25.95
C SER A 64 6.84 14.32 24.87
N ALA A 65 7.77 13.43 25.23
CA ALA A 65 8.34 12.44 24.31
C ALA A 65 7.36 11.32 23.93
N VAL A 66 6.31 11.11 24.72
CA VAL A 66 5.22 10.15 24.42
C VAL A 66 4.12 10.83 23.63
N LEU A 67 3.72 12.03 24.07
CA LEU A 67 2.62 12.79 23.48
C LEU A 67 3.00 13.47 22.15
N LEU A 68 4.30 13.65 21.89
CA LEU A 68 4.82 14.52 20.83
C LEU A 68 4.18 15.91 20.89
N GLY A 69 3.99 16.40 22.12
CA GLY A 69 3.17 17.55 22.44
C GLY A 69 3.17 17.89 23.93
N PRO A 70 2.52 19.00 24.32
CA PRO A 70 2.36 19.36 25.72
C PRO A 70 1.36 18.42 26.42
N THR A 71 1.45 18.33 27.74
CA THR A 71 0.44 17.68 28.57
C THR A 71 -0.88 18.47 28.55
N ARG A 72 -1.97 17.85 29.04
CA ARG A 72 -3.32 18.46 29.06
C ARG A 72 -3.38 19.80 29.80
N ASP A 73 -2.52 20.01 30.79
CA ASP A 73 -2.38 21.24 31.56
C ASP A 73 -1.37 22.23 30.95
N GLY A 74 -0.89 21.96 29.73
CA GLY A 74 -0.06 22.89 28.95
C GLY A 74 1.44 22.81 29.24
N ARG A 75 1.94 21.77 29.92
CA ARG A 75 3.38 21.62 30.18
C ARG A 75 4.09 20.85 29.06
N LEU A 76 5.22 21.35 28.59
CA LEU A 76 6.06 20.70 27.59
C LEU A 76 7.44 20.42 28.16
N PHE A 77 7.84 19.15 28.18
CA PHE A 77 9.08 18.70 28.81
C PHE A 77 10.20 18.50 27.79
N LEU A 78 11.34 19.13 28.05
CA LEU A 78 12.55 19.07 27.22
C LEU A 78 13.76 18.68 28.05
N SER A 79 14.75 18.05 27.42
CA SER A 79 16.06 17.84 28.00
C SER A 79 17.13 18.46 27.11
N GLY A 80 18.09 19.19 27.69
CA GLY A 80 19.21 19.75 26.96
C GLY A 80 20.29 20.31 27.89
N ARG A 81 21.11 21.27 27.41
CA ARG A 81 22.30 21.72 28.16
C ARG A 81 22.01 22.59 29.39
N ARG A 82 20.81 23.16 29.49
CA ARG A 82 20.45 24.14 30.54
C ARG A 82 19.22 23.68 31.29
N ILE A 83 19.13 24.11 32.54
CA ILE A 83 17.90 24.01 33.34
C ILE A 83 17.22 25.37 33.25
N GLN A 84 16.04 25.42 32.62
CA GLN A 84 15.30 26.67 32.45
C GLN A 84 13.82 26.40 32.24
N ARG A 85 12.99 27.40 32.55
CA ARG A 85 11.56 27.38 32.29
C ARG A 85 11.17 28.60 31.47
N THR A 86 10.20 28.42 30.59
CA THR A 86 9.67 29.51 29.78
C THR A 86 8.17 29.34 29.66
N ARG A 87 7.45 30.35 30.15
CA ARG A 87 6.00 30.41 30.04
C ARG A 87 5.63 31.31 28.87
N LEU A 88 4.79 30.80 27.99
CA LEU A 88 4.23 31.50 26.86
C LEU A 88 2.73 31.26 26.87
N ARG A 89 1.96 32.20 27.46
CA ARG A 89 0.50 32.04 27.62
C ARG A 89 0.15 30.75 28.38
N SER A 90 -0.74 29.91 27.84
CA SER A 90 -1.09 28.58 28.38
C SER A 90 0.01 27.52 28.30
N LEU A 91 1.07 27.75 27.52
CA LEU A 91 2.19 26.81 27.41
C LEU A 91 3.28 27.11 28.44
N GLU A 92 3.70 26.09 29.18
CA GLU A 92 4.89 26.12 30.04
C GLU A 92 5.94 25.11 29.56
N ILE A 93 7.04 25.60 29.01
CA ILE A 93 8.16 24.78 28.56
C ILE A 93 9.13 24.60 29.72
N ILE A 94 9.38 23.35 30.11
CA ILE A 94 10.25 22.96 31.22
C ILE A 94 11.43 22.19 30.63
N GLN A 95 12.61 22.81 30.65
CA GLN A 95 13.84 22.18 30.21
C GLN A 95 14.68 21.75 31.43
N ASN A 96 15.02 20.46 31.46
CA ASN A 96 15.98 19.89 32.40
C ASN A 96 17.35 19.66 31.75
N ALA A 97 18.37 19.50 32.59
CA ALA A 97 19.69 19.07 32.16
C ALA A 97 19.60 17.63 31.61
N ALA A 98 19.99 17.45 30.36
CA ALA A 98 20.20 16.13 29.77
C ALA A 98 21.37 15.43 30.49
N PRO A 99 21.34 14.09 30.60
CA PRO A 99 22.50 13.36 31.10
C PRO A 99 23.68 13.40 30.11
N ASP A 100 24.83 12.88 30.55
CA ASP A 100 26.09 12.91 29.77
C ASP A 100 25.98 12.13 28.45
N HIS A 101 25.24 11.01 28.44
CA HIS A 101 25.09 10.08 27.30
C HIS A 101 23.60 9.76 27.04
N PRO A 102 22.79 10.75 26.64
CA PRO A 102 21.36 10.55 26.46
C PRO A 102 21.09 9.63 25.27
N SER A 103 20.19 8.66 25.45
CA SER A 103 19.68 7.87 24.34
C SER A 103 18.44 8.53 23.74
N VAL A 104 18.53 8.97 22.49
CA VAL A 104 17.46 9.66 21.76
C VAL A 104 17.07 8.89 20.49
N ALA A 105 15.87 9.16 19.99
CA ALA A 105 15.35 8.66 18.73
C ALA A 105 14.67 9.80 17.95
N PRO A 106 14.71 9.78 16.60
CA PRO A 106 14.00 10.79 15.81
C PRO A 106 12.49 10.54 15.80
N ALA A 107 11.70 11.61 15.87
CA ALA A 107 10.25 11.61 15.70
C ALA A 107 9.85 12.65 14.65
N ILE A 108 8.68 12.44 14.01
CA ILE A 108 8.07 13.41 13.09
C ILE A 108 6.83 13.99 13.78
N VAL A 109 6.67 15.31 13.73
CA VAL A 109 5.51 16.04 14.26
C VAL A 109 4.89 16.84 13.13
N ASP A 110 3.56 16.74 13.00
CA ASP A 110 2.76 17.65 12.19
C ASP A 110 1.78 18.40 13.10
N ASP A 111 1.79 19.72 13.00
CA ASP A 111 0.91 20.63 13.73
C ASP A 111 -0.02 21.40 12.78
N GLY A 112 -0.14 20.97 11.51
CA GLY A 112 -0.93 21.61 10.47
C GLY A 112 -0.20 22.77 9.75
N MET A 113 1.06 23.05 10.10
CA MET A 113 1.95 23.94 9.33
C MET A 113 3.05 23.16 8.59
N GLY A 114 2.89 21.84 8.46
CA GLY A 114 3.79 20.93 7.75
C GLY A 114 4.68 20.12 8.68
N GLU A 115 5.08 18.93 8.23
CA GLU A 115 5.88 17.99 9.02
C GLU A 115 7.29 18.52 9.34
N PHE A 116 7.77 18.23 10.55
CA PHE A 116 9.17 18.44 10.91
C PHE A 116 9.70 17.36 11.85
N ARG A 117 11.01 17.12 11.79
CA ARG A 117 11.69 16.16 12.67
C ARG A 117 12.12 16.79 13.99
N ILE A 118 12.04 16.03 15.08
CA ILE A 118 12.57 16.38 16.40
C ILE A 118 13.12 15.14 17.09
N ASP A 119 14.19 15.31 17.88
CA ASP A 119 14.69 14.23 18.71
C ASP A 119 13.84 14.09 19.98
N VAL A 120 13.63 12.84 20.40
CA VAL A 120 12.91 12.50 21.63
C VAL A 120 13.69 11.47 22.43
N SER A 121 13.47 11.40 23.75
CA SER A 121 14.03 10.33 24.58
C SER A 121 13.63 8.96 24.02
N SER A 122 14.61 8.06 23.85
CA SER A 122 14.34 6.66 23.45
C SER A 122 13.49 5.93 24.49
N MET A 123 12.95 4.75 24.18
CA MET A 123 12.13 4.00 25.17
C MET A 123 12.89 3.71 26.46
N ARG A 124 14.15 3.26 26.36
CA ARG A 124 15.01 3.01 27.54
C ARG A 124 15.30 4.29 28.32
N GLN A 125 15.59 5.40 27.62
CA GLN A 125 15.83 6.69 28.26
C GLN A 125 14.58 7.21 28.98
N ARG A 126 13.41 7.16 28.33
CA ARG A 126 12.11 7.55 28.93
C ARG A 126 11.79 6.73 30.16
N PHE A 127 12.06 5.43 30.11
CA PHE A 127 11.81 4.55 31.24
C PHE A 127 12.67 4.94 32.44
N LEU A 128 13.96 5.21 32.24
CA LEU A 128 14.84 5.73 33.30
C LEU A 128 14.39 7.10 33.82
N GLU A 129 13.96 8.01 32.92
CA GLU A 129 13.43 9.33 33.29
C GLU A 129 12.24 9.22 34.25
N ALA A 130 11.41 8.18 34.11
CA ALA A 130 10.25 7.94 34.97
C ALA A 130 10.59 7.64 36.43
N PHE A 131 11.83 7.22 36.72
CA PHE A 131 12.29 6.91 38.08
C PHE A 131 13.14 8.01 38.71
N ARG A 132 13.29 9.16 38.04
CA ARG A 132 14.05 10.29 38.56
C ARG A 132 13.40 10.86 39.82
N LEU A 133 14.13 10.81 40.93
CA LEU A 133 13.66 11.33 42.22
C LEU A 133 13.40 12.83 42.17
N ARG A 134 12.26 13.26 42.74
CA ARG A 134 11.85 14.67 42.89
C ARG A 134 11.87 15.45 41.56
N SER A 135 11.51 14.78 40.47
CA SER A 135 11.50 15.36 39.13
C SER A 135 10.07 15.53 38.63
N GLU A 136 9.71 16.73 38.17
CA GLU A 136 8.43 16.96 37.48
C GLU A 136 8.32 16.16 36.18
N HIS A 137 9.46 15.82 35.56
CA HIS A 137 9.50 14.93 34.41
C HIS A 137 9.05 13.51 34.81
N ALA A 138 9.57 12.99 35.92
CA ALA A 138 9.16 11.69 36.43
C ALA A 138 7.68 11.69 36.85
N ALA A 139 7.23 12.75 37.52
CA ALA A 139 5.83 12.91 37.94
C ALA A 139 4.85 13.03 36.75
N SER A 140 5.33 13.44 35.56
CA SER A 140 4.53 13.45 34.34
C SER A 140 4.26 12.06 33.76
N ILE A 141 4.99 11.04 34.22
CA ILE A 141 4.83 9.64 33.81
C ILE A 141 4.13 8.87 34.93
N ASP A 142 2.83 8.67 34.78
CA ASP A 142 2.03 7.90 35.73
C ASP A 142 2.39 6.40 35.72
N GLU A 143 1.81 5.65 36.65
CA GLU A 143 2.05 4.21 36.80
C GLU A 143 1.67 3.44 35.53
N THR A 144 0.50 3.74 34.95
CA THR A 144 -0.01 3.13 33.72
C THR A 144 0.94 3.34 32.53
N THR A 145 1.48 4.55 32.39
CA THR A 145 2.46 4.86 31.36
C THR A 145 3.78 4.12 31.62
N ARG A 146 4.22 4.01 32.88
CA ARG A 146 5.38 3.20 33.26
C ARG A 146 5.19 1.73 32.93
N GLU A 147 4.04 1.14 33.22
CA GLU A 147 3.71 -0.25 32.84
C GLU A 147 3.71 -0.44 31.32
N THR A 148 3.16 0.52 30.57
CA THR A 148 3.16 0.48 29.10
C THR A 148 4.58 0.51 28.52
N ILE A 149 5.44 1.40 29.04
CA ILE A 149 6.85 1.48 28.62
C ILE A 149 7.58 0.19 29.00
N ALA A 150 7.33 -0.36 30.19
CA ALA A 150 7.93 -1.61 30.64
C ALA A 150 7.54 -2.78 29.73
N ASN A 151 6.26 -2.94 29.41
CA ASN A 151 5.78 -4.00 28.51
C ASN A 151 6.42 -3.89 27.12
N ARG A 152 6.53 -2.67 26.57
CA ARG A 152 7.21 -2.44 25.28
C ARG A 152 8.70 -2.78 25.33
N LEU A 153 9.39 -2.45 26.43
CA LEU A 153 10.79 -2.86 26.61
C LEU A 153 10.93 -4.37 26.71
N ILE A 154 10.03 -5.06 27.41
CA ILE A 154 10.03 -6.52 27.51
C ILE A 154 9.82 -7.15 26.14
N GLU A 155 8.93 -6.58 25.33
CA GLU A 155 8.70 -7.00 23.95
C GLU A 155 9.94 -6.76 23.06
N GLU A 156 10.57 -5.59 23.15
CA GLU A 156 11.77 -5.23 22.37
C GLU A 156 12.97 -6.15 22.69
N TYR A 157 13.16 -6.49 23.97
CA TYR A 157 14.32 -7.27 24.45
C TYR A 157 13.97 -8.74 24.78
N GLY A 158 12.78 -9.19 24.40
CA GLY A 158 12.28 -10.57 24.51
C GLY A 158 11.96 -11.08 25.91
N THR A 159 12.56 -10.53 26.97
CA THR A 159 12.32 -10.93 28.36
C THR A 159 12.43 -9.75 29.32
N SER A 160 11.81 -9.86 30.51
CA SER A 160 12.00 -8.90 31.60
C SER A 160 13.46 -8.70 31.97
N GLN A 161 14.26 -9.77 31.94
CA GLN A 161 15.69 -9.68 32.20
C GLN A 161 16.41 -8.92 31.08
N GLY A 162 16.13 -9.22 29.81
CA GLY A 162 16.73 -8.52 28.68
C GLY A 162 16.41 -7.02 28.67
N ALA A 163 15.17 -6.67 28.99
CA ALA A 163 14.74 -5.28 29.15
C ALA A 163 15.46 -4.58 30.32
N ALA A 164 15.60 -5.27 31.45
CA ALA A 164 16.33 -4.77 32.62
C ALA A 164 17.81 -4.55 32.29
N ASP A 165 18.49 -5.52 31.67
CA ASP A 165 19.90 -5.44 31.28
C ASP A 165 20.15 -4.27 30.31
N ALA A 166 19.29 -4.11 29.30
CA ALA A 166 19.41 -3.04 28.31
C ALA A 166 19.18 -1.64 28.92
N THR A 167 18.26 -1.55 29.89
CA THR A 167 17.98 -0.32 30.65
C THR A 167 19.12 -0.02 31.62
N TRP A 168 19.68 -1.04 32.26
CA TRP A 168 20.79 -0.96 33.19
C TRP A 168 22.09 -0.51 32.52
N SER A 169 22.37 -0.98 31.30
CA SER A 169 23.51 -0.51 30.50
C SER A 169 23.45 1.01 30.31
N LEU A 170 22.30 1.52 29.90
CA LEU A 170 22.10 2.96 29.71
C LEU A 170 22.18 3.74 31.03
N ALA A 171 21.66 3.17 32.12
CA ALA A 171 21.76 3.77 33.44
C ALA A 171 23.22 3.91 33.89
N ARG A 172 24.05 2.89 33.66
CA ARG A 172 25.49 2.91 33.95
C ARG A 172 26.23 3.97 33.16
N GLU A 173 25.99 4.04 31.85
CA GLU A 173 26.59 5.05 30.97
C GLU A 173 26.29 6.47 31.47
N ASN A 174 25.06 6.71 31.93
CA ASN A 174 24.63 8.00 32.46
C ASN A 174 24.90 8.21 33.96
N LYS A 175 25.51 7.25 34.65
CA LYS A 175 25.71 7.24 36.12
C LYS A 175 24.40 7.39 36.92
N TRP A 176 23.29 6.92 36.36
CA TRP A 176 21.94 6.94 36.94
C TRP A 176 21.63 5.63 37.69
N TYR A 177 22.51 5.26 38.63
CA TYR A 177 22.45 3.95 39.28
C TYR A 177 21.15 3.71 40.06
N ARG A 178 20.60 4.75 40.73
CA ARG A 178 19.36 4.62 41.51
C ARG A 178 18.13 4.46 40.62
N GLU A 179 18.08 5.22 39.53
CA GLU A 179 17.04 5.09 38.50
C GLU A 179 17.11 3.70 37.86
N GLY A 180 18.32 3.21 37.58
CA GLY A 180 18.57 1.83 37.16
C GLY A 180 18.00 0.81 38.14
N GLU A 181 18.32 0.92 39.45
CA GLU A 181 17.83 0.00 40.51
C GLU A 181 16.30 -0.02 40.59
N HIS A 182 15.66 1.14 40.47
CA HIS A 182 14.21 1.21 40.49
C HIS A 182 13.59 0.67 39.22
N ALA A 183 14.17 0.95 38.05
CA ALA A 183 13.71 0.44 36.77
C ALA A 183 13.85 -1.09 36.66
N GLU A 184 14.99 -1.64 37.09
CA GLU A 184 15.22 -3.08 37.17
C GLU A 184 14.22 -3.73 38.13
N ARG A 185 14.06 -3.19 39.34
CA ARG A 185 13.09 -3.72 40.31
C ARG A 185 11.66 -3.67 39.78
N PHE A 186 11.33 -2.64 38.99
CA PHE A 186 10.03 -2.53 38.33
C PHE A 186 9.84 -3.60 37.26
N LEU A 187 10.83 -3.78 36.38
CA LEU A 187 10.79 -4.78 35.30
C LEU A 187 10.79 -6.23 35.82
N LEU A 188 11.48 -6.48 36.94
CA LEU A 188 11.62 -7.82 37.54
C LEU A 188 10.55 -8.15 38.59
N ARG A 189 9.83 -7.16 39.13
CA ARG A 189 8.60 -7.43 39.89
C ARG A 189 7.56 -7.91 38.89
N ARG A 190 7.17 -9.19 39.00
CA ARG A 190 6.09 -9.81 38.23
C ARG A 190 4.97 -8.80 37.94
N PRO A 191 4.57 -8.57 36.68
CA PRO A 191 3.26 -8.02 36.45
C PRO A 191 2.26 -9.05 36.99
N VAL A 192 1.38 -8.59 37.88
CA VAL A 192 0.10 -9.26 38.08
C VAL A 192 -0.50 -9.39 36.70
N SER A 193 -0.85 -10.61 36.31
CA SER A 193 -1.77 -10.89 35.22
C SER A 193 -3.13 -10.24 35.55
N GLY A 194 -3.22 -8.91 35.42
CA GLY A 194 -4.42 -8.30 34.89
C GLY A 194 -4.25 -8.42 33.39
N GLU A 195 -5.23 -8.98 32.69
CA GLU A 195 -5.33 -8.69 31.26
C GLU A 195 -5.13 -7.18 31.14
N PRO A 196 -4.12 -6.70 30.38
CA PRO A 196 -4.07 -5.27 30.07
C PRO A 196 -5.47 -4.92 29.61
N ALA A 197 -6.03 -3.78 30.05
CA ALA A 197 -7.25 -3.29 29.45
C ALA A 197 -6.98 -3.28 27.95
N ARG A 198 -7.49 -4.31 27.25
CA ARG A 198 -7.14 -4.57 25.86
C ARG A 198 -7.62 -3.31 25.20
N ASN A 199 -6.70 -2.55 24.60
CA ASN A 199 -7.13 -1.45 23.77
C ASN A 199 -8.17 -2.07 22.83
N GLU A 200 -9.43 -1.67 22.91
CA GLU A 200 -10.47 -2.31 22.11
C GLU A 200 -10.19 -2.10 20.61
N ALA A 201 -9.33 -1.15 20.28
CA ALA A 201 -8.80 -0.92 18.94
C ALA A 201 -7.61 -1.83 18.57
N ALA A 202 -7.14 -2.68 19.49
CA ALA A 202 -6.14 -3.70 19.20
C ALA A 202 -6.73 -4.78 18.30
N LEU A 203 -5.90 -5.25 17.38
CA LEU A 203 -6.27 -6.19 16.34
C LEU A 203 -5.28 -7.35 16.38
N ASP A 204 -5.79 -8.56 16.26
CA ASP A 204 -4.99 -9.77 16.12
C ASP A 204 -5.69 -10.64 15.07
N LEU A 205 -5.07 -10.74 13.90
CA LEU A 205 -5.63 -11.41 12.74
C LEU A 205 -4.72 -12.55 12.31
N ILE A 206 -5.30 -13.73 12.16
CA ILE A 206 -4.66 -14.87 11.54
C ILE A 206 -4.64 -14.63 10.03
N VAL A 207 -3.43 -14.58 9.46
CA VAL A 207 -3.22 -14.59 8.01
C VAL A 207 -2.94 -16.04 7.61
N ALA A 208 -3.75 -16.57 6.69
CA ALA A 208 -3.60 -17.91 6.14
C ALA A 208 -3.46 -17.86 4.62
N TRP A 209 -2.75 -18.84 4.05
CA TRP A 209 -2.53 -18.99 2.62
C TRP A 209 -2.93 -20.39 2.19
N HIS A 210 -3.85 -20.48 1.23
CA HIS A 210 -4.52 -21.74 0.85
C HIS A 210 -5.12 -22.50 2.05
N GLY A 211 -5.66 -21.76 3.02
CA GLY A 211 -6.29 -22.29 4.23
C GLY A 211 -5.33 -22.70 5.35
N VAL A 212 -4.01 -22.58 5.15
CA VAL A 212 -3.01 -22.89 6.18
C VAL A 212 -2.54 -21.60 6.87
N PRO A 213 -2.66 -21.46 8.21
CA PRO A 213 -2.18 -20.29 8.94
C PRO A 213 -0.67 -20.05 8.75
N LEU A 214 -0.32 -18.87 8.24
CA LEU A 214 1.06 -18.41 8.10
C LEU A 214 1.58 -17.68 9.33
N GLY A 215 0.70 -17.05 10.11
CA GLY A 215 1.06 -16.24 11.26
C GLY A 215 -0.03 -15.25 11.65
N ASN A 216 0.31 -14.41 12.63
CA ASN A 216 -0.57 -13.40 13.18
C ASN A 216 -0.10 -12.00 12.75
N LEU A 217 -1.03 -11.22 12.19
CA LEU A 217 -0.88 -9.80 11.96
C LEU A 217 -1.56 -9.06 13.12
N THR A 218 -0.76 -8.41 13.95
CA THR A 218 -1.23 -7.69 15.13
C THR A 218 -1.10 -6.19 14.96
N HIS A 219 -2.03 -5.43 15.54
CA HIS A 219 -1.94 -3.97 15.68
C HIS A 219 -2.30 -3.59 17.12
N ASP A 220 -1.41 -2.91 17.84
CA ASP A 220 -1.60 -2.58 19.27
C ASP A 220 -2.40 -1.27 19.50
N GLY A 221 -2.76 -0.60 18.41
CA GLY A 221 -3.40 0.72 18.41
C GLY A 221 -2.45 1.84 17.97
N PHE A 222 -1.16 1.53 17.79
CA PHE A 222 -0.15 2.44 17.30
C PHE A 222 0.57 1.89 16.07
N GLU A 223 0.95 0.61 16.08
CA GLU A 223 1.79 0.03 15.03
C GLU A 223 1.40 -1.40 14.64
N TRP A 224 1.71 -1.77 13.40
CA TRP A 224 1.54 -3.13 12.87
C TRP A 224 2.76 -4.00 13.21
N ARG A 225 2.51 -5.27 13.55
CA ARG A 225 3.56 -6.30 13.72
C ARG A 225 3.14 -7.59 13.04
N TRP A 226 4.08 -8.20 12.32
CA TRP A 226 3.92 -9.51 11.71
C TRP A 226 4.64 -10.58 12.55
N ASN A 227 3.87 -11.52 13.09
CA ASN A 227 4.35 -12.64 13.88
C ASN A 227 4.18 -13.94 13.07
N PRO A 228 5.19 -14.38 12.31
CA PRO A 228 5.08 -15.61 11.54
C PRO A 228 4.92 -16.81 12.48
N ASN A 229 4.04 -17.74 12.11
CA ASN A 229 4.03 -19.05 12.74
C ASN A 229 5.31 -19.78 12.31
N ASN A 230 5.92 -20.53 13.24
CA ASN A 230 7.18 -21.27 13.07
C ASN A 230 7.05 -22.48 12.09
N GLN A 231 6.33 -22.30 10.97
CA GLN A 231 6.12 -23.32 9.96
C GLN A 231 7.18 -23.22 8.85
N ASN A 232 7.63 -24.37 8.37
CA ASN A 232 8.66 -24.56 7.34
C ASN A 232 8.22 -24.12 5.92
N GLY A 233 7.42 -23.06 5.78
CA GLY A 233 6.92 -22.53 4.50
C GLY A 233 7.77 -21.40 3.93
N PRO A 234 7.57 -21.02 2.65
CA PRO A 234 8.28 -19.88 2.08
C PRO A 234 7.81 -18.57 2.72
N PRO A 235 8.70 -17.58 2.91
CA PRO A 235 8.34 -16.30 3.52
C PRO A 235 7.57 -15.44 2.51
N LEU A 236 6.25 -15.65 2.46
CA LEU A 236 5.32 -14.88 1.64
C LEU A 236 5.09 -13.48 2.21
N VAL A 237 4.69 -13.40 3.47
CA VAL A 237 4.51 -12.13 4.19
C VAL A 237 5.82 -11.73 4.84
N ARG A 238 6.27 -10.51 4.57
CA ARG A 238 7.49 -9.94 5.16
C ARG A 238 7.23 -8.52 5.62
N GLN A 239 7.57 -8.24 6.87
CA GLN A 239 7.56 -6.87 7.37
C GLN A 239 8.91 -6.22 7.04
N THR A 240 8.96 -5.46 5.97
CA THR A 240 10.18 -4.76 5.52
C THR A 240 10.41 -3.44 6.24
N THR A 241 9.34 -2.85 6.78
CA THR A 241 9.37 -1.58 7.49
C THR A 241 8.71 -1.78 8.87
N PRO A 242 9.48 -1.73 9.96
CA PRO A 242 8.94 -1.88 11.31
C PRO A 242 7.77 -0.93 11.58
N GLY A 243 6.75 -1.43 12.26
CA GLY A 243 5.55 -0.70 12.64
C GLY A 243 4.55 -0.40 11.52
N LYS A 244 4.89 -0.68 10.26
CA LYS A 244 3.98 -0.55 9.11
C LYS A 244 3.39 -1.91 8.70
N LEU A 245 2.23 -1.86 8.05
CA LEU A 245 1.60 -3.03 7.46
C LEU A 245 2.56 -3.69 6.46
N PRO A 246 2.72 -5.03 6.48
CA PRO A 246 3.57 -5.72 5.51
C PRO A 246 3.17 -5.37 4.06
N PRO A 247 4.11 -5.03 3.16
CA PRO A 247 3.77 -4.58 1.81
C PRO A 247 2.90 -5.57 1.02
N PHE A 248 3.11 -6.87 1.21
CA PHE A 248 2.28 -7.91 0.58
C PHE A 248 0.83 -7.90 1.08
N ILE A 249 0.59 -7.54 2.35
CA ILE A 249 -0.78 -7.42 2.86
C ILE A 249 -1.41 -6.12 2.39
N LEU A 250 -0.64 -5.03 2.41
CA LEU A 250 -1.08 -3.72 1.92
C LEU A 250 -1.51 -3.77 0.45
N SER A 251 -0.79 -4.53 -0.39
CA SER A 251 -1.12 -4.64 -1.82
C SER A 251 -2.43 -5.36 -2.11
N LEU A 252 -2.91 -6.20 -1.19
CA LEU A 252 -4.18 -6.93 -1.30
C LEU A 252 -5.40 -6.06 -0.96
N LEU A 253 -5.19 -4.92 -0.29
CA LEU A 253 -6.28 -4.07 0.16
C LEU A 253 -6.97 -3.37 -1.04
N PRO A 254 -8.30 -3.19 -0.97
CA PRO A 254 -9.05 -2.36 -1.92
C PRO A 254 -8.49 -0.96 -2.12
N GLU A 255 -8.77 -0.37 -3.28
CA GLU A 255 -8.43 1.03 -3.60
C GLU A 255 -9.62 1.70 -4.28
N GLY A 256 -9.64 3.04 -4.28
CA GLY A 256 -10.50 3.82 -5.15
C GLY A 256 -11.99 3.63 -4.85
N TRP A 257 -12.76 3.15 -5.84
CA TRP A 257 -14.21 3.01 -5.67
C TRP A 257 -14.60 2.03 -4.57
N LEU A 258 -13.92 0.87 -4.47
CA LEU A 258 -14.28 -0.12 -3.47
C LEU A 258 -13.96 0.37 -2.05
N GLU A 259 -12.85 1.09 -1.89
CA GLU A 259 -12.48 1.73 -0.64
C GLU A 259 -13.52 2.78 -0.20
N SER A 260 -13.96 3.65 -1.13
CA SER A 260 -14.97 4.68 -0.82
C SER A 260 -16.33 4.10 -0.46
N VAL A 261 -16.70 2.97 -1.06
CA VAL A 261 -17.95 2.25 -0.80
C VAL A 261 -17.94 1.54 0.56
N LEU A 262 -16.82 0.91 0.92
CA LEU A 262 -16.70 0.25 2.22
C LEU A 262 -16.70 1.27 3.36
N ASN A 263 -16.36 2.54 3.10
CA ASN A 263 -16.32 3.63 4.08
C ASN A 263 -15.45 3.29 5.30
N ASP A 264 -14.45 2.43 5.09
CA ASP A 264 -13.48 2.03 6.09
C ASP A 264 -12.50 3.18 6.31
N ARG A 265 -12.36 3.64 7.56
CA ARG A 265 -11.60 4.85 7.90
C ARG A 265 -10.09 4.65 7.90
N ASP A 266 -9.65 3.39 7.99
CA ASP A 266 -8.25 2.99 8.04
C ASP A 266 -8.06 1.52 7.61
N GLU A 267 -6.80 1.11 7.45
CA GLU A 267 -6.39 -0.26 7.08
C GLU A 267 -6.97 -1.34 8.02
N ARG A 268 -7.18 -1.02 9.31
CA ARG A 268 -7.70 -1.99 10.29
C ARG A 268 -9.16 -2.30 10.02
N ALA A 269 -9.96 -1.27 9.74
CA ALA A 269 -11.36 -1.44 9.38
C ALA A 269 -11.49 -2.30 8.11
N MET A 270 -10.66 -2.05 7.09
CA MET A 270 -10.62 -2.83 5.85
C MET A 270 -10.27 -4.31 6.08
N LEU A 271 -9.30 -4.58 6.95
CA LEU A 271 -8.89 -5.95 7.29
C LEU A 271 -9.92 -6.69 8.15
N ARG A 272 -10.76 -5.97 8.92
CA ARG A 272 -11.90 -6.57 9.64
C ARG A 272 -13.10 -6.80 8.72
N SER A 273 -13.31 -5.91 7.74
CA SER A 273 -14.49 -5.93 6.88
C SER A 273 -14.43 -7.03 5.80
N GLY A 274 -13.25 -7.51 5.41
CA GLY A 274 -13.07 -8.56 4.41
C GLY A 274 -12.23 -9.74 4.90
N LYS A 275 -12.65 -10.98 4.61
CA LYS A 275 -11.93 -12.18 5.04
C LYS A 275 -11.10 -12.85 3.94
N ARG A 276 -11.40 -12.58 2.67
CA ARG A 276 -10.85 -13.28 1.49
C ARG A 276 -10.20 -12.28 0.54
N TYR A 277 -9.02 -12.62 0.03
CA TYR A 277 -8.21 -11.79 -0.85
C TYR A 277 -7.68 -12.62 -2.03
N MET A 278 -6.99 -11.95 -2.96
CA MET A 278 -6.29 -12.62 -4.06
C MET A 278 -5.32 -13.69 -3.54
N SER A 279 -4.97 -14.64 -4.41
CA SER A 279 -4.00 -15.70 -4.16
C SER A 279 -4.34 -16.67 -3.03
N ASN A 280 -5.63 -16.89 -2.77
CA ASN A 280 -6.13 -17.70 -1.65
C ASN A 280 -5.57 -17.22 -0.30
N VAL A 281 -5.35 -15.90 -0.16
CA VAL A 281 -5.01 -15.30 1.12
C VAL A 281 -6.31 -15.03 1.88
N THR A 282 -6.35 -15.46 3.12
CA THR A 282 -7.47 -15.21 4.04
C THR A 282 -6.95 -14.56 5.31
N ILE A 283 -7.65 -13.54 5.79
CA ILE A 283 -7.29 -12.81 7.00
C ILE A 283 -8.51 -12.83 7.90
N VAL A 284 -8.40 -13.45 9.07
CA VAL A 284 -9.54 -13.71 9.96
C VAL A 284 -9.17 -13.55 11.43
N GLU A 285 -10.16 -13.31 12.29
CA GLU A 285 -9.94 -13.21 13.73
C GLU A 285 -9.82 -14.56 14.44
N ARG A 286 -10.43 -15.63 13.89
CA ARG A 286 -10.46 -16.96 14.51
C ARG A 286 -10.21 -18.06 13.49
N GLU A 287 -9.50 -19.11 13.90
CA GLU A 287 -9.22 -20.26 13.02
C GLU A 287 -10.50 -20.95 12.50
N SER A 288 -11.57 -20.97 13.29
CA SER A 288 -12.87 -21.52 12.85
C SER A 288 -13.45 -20.81 11.63
N ASP A 289 -13.13 -19.52 11.45
CA ASP A 289 -13.56 -18.76 10.28
C ASP A 289 -12.84 -19.24 9.00
N LEU A 290 -11.60 -19.76 9.10
CA LEU A 290 -10.87 -20.31 7.93
C LEU A 290 -11.60 -21.51 7.34
N ALA A 291 -12.02 -22.45 8.18
CA ALA A 291 -12.67 -23.69 7.75
C ALA A 291 -14.04 -23.46 7.09
N ALA A 292 -14.68 -22.32 7.34
CA ALA A 292 -15.97 -21.95 6.77
C ALA A 292 -15.86 -21.31 5.37
N LEU A 293 -14.67 -20.88 4.95
CA LEU A 293 -14.47 -20.19 3.67
C LEU A 293 -14.15 -21.18 2.55
N PRO A 294 -14.77 -21.04 1.37
CA PRO A 294 -14.48 -21.92 0.25
C PRO A 294 -13.08 -21.62 -0.30
N PRO A 295 -12.29 -22.65 -0.68
CA PRO A 295 -11.04 -22.44 -1.38
C PRO A 295 -11.31 -21.97 -2.82
N ASP A 296 -10.46 -21.07 -3.32
CA ASP A 296 -10.51 -20.64 -4.71
C ASP A 296 -9.74 -21.65 -5.56
N ILE A 297 -10.49 -22.49 -6.26
CA ILE A 297 -9.97 -23.46 -7.22
C ILE A 297 -10.74 -23.30 -8.53
N LEU A 298 -10.01 -23.13 -9.62
CA LEU A 298 -10.55 -22.94 -10.95
C LEU A 298 -10.88 -24.29 -11.59
N LEU A 299 -12.05 -24.83 -11.25
CA LEU A 299 -12.52 -26.12 -11.78
C LEU A 299 -13.19 -25.99 -13.16
N THR A 300 -13.84 -24.86 -13.42
CA THR A 300 -14.44 -24.55 -14.73
C THR A 300 -13.58 -23.53 -15.46
N ARG A 301 -13.04 -23.92 -16.62
CA ARG A 301 -12.25 -23.05 -17.50
C ARG A 301 -13.18 -22.17 -18.33
N LEU A 302 -12.85 -20.87 -18.45
CA LEU A 302 -13.65 -19.89 -19.19
C LEU A 302 -13.80 -20.25 -20.68
N GLU A 303 -12.76 -20.84 -21.26
CA GLU A 303 -12.72 -21.26 -22.67
C GLU A 303 -13.87 -22.20 -23.05
N ARG A 304 -14.41 -22.98 -22.11
CA ARG A 304 -15.55 -23.89 -22.35
C ARG A 304 -16.86 -23.15 -22.65
N PHE A 305 -16.95 -21.89 -22.21
CA PHE A 305 -18.10 -21.02 -22.34
C PHE A 305 -17.73 -19.74 -23.10
N THR A 306 -16.78 -19.84 -24.02
CA THR A 306 -16.34 -18.72 -24.85
C THR A 306 -16.36 -19.10 -26.32
N GLU A 307 -17.05 -18.31 -27.14
CA GLU A 307 -17.08 -18.46 -28.59
C GLU A 307 -16.89 -17.09 -29.23
N ASN A 308 -15.95 -16.95 -30.18
CA ASN A 308 -15.61 -15.68 -30.81
C ASN A 308 -15.35 -14.54 -29.80
N SER A 309 -14.68 -14.88 -28.70
CA SER A 309 -14.41 -14.01 -27.54
C SER A 309 -15.64 -13.51 -26.78
N LEU A 310 -16.83 -14.07 -27.02
CA LEU A 310 -18.04 -13.80 -26.28
C LEU A 310 -18.31 -14.91 -25.27
N PHE A 311 -18.72 -14.54 -24.06
CA PHE A 311 -19.19 -15.48 -23.07
C PHE A 311 -20.55 -16.06 -23.50
N THR A 312 -20.65 -17.38 -23.60
CA THR A 312 -21.85 -18.11 -24.04
C THR A 312 -22.63 -18.76 -22.90
N GLY A 313 -22.10 -18.70 -21.67
CA GLY A 313 -22.79 -19.16 -20.48
C GLY A 313 -23.90 -18.21 -20.01
N ARG A 314 -24.51 -18.51 -18.86
CA ARG A 314 -25.59 -17.70 -18.28
C ARG A 314 -25.02 -16.69 -17.29
N TYR A 315 -25.20 -15.40 -17.57
CA TYR A 315 -24.94 -14.36 -16.57
C TYR A 315 -26.03 -14.34 -15.50
N ALA A 316 -25.65 -14.55 -14.24
CA ALA A 316 -26.49 -14.49 -13.06
C ALA A 316 -25.89 -13.52 -12.01
N GLY A 317 -25.45 -12.36 -12.49
CA GLY A 317 -25.03 -11.23 -11.66
C GLY A 317 -26.05 -10.07 -11.69
N PRO A 318 -25.73 -8.92 -11.08
CA PRO A 318 -26.64 -7.77 -11.03
C PRO A 318 -26.96 -7.20 -12.42
N GLY A 319 -28.26 -6.98 -12.71
CA GLY A 319 -28.78 -6.29 -13.91
C GLY A 319 -29.27 -4.85 -13.63
N ARG A 320 -29.88 -4.18 -14.62
CA ARG A 320 -30.36 -2.78 -14.56
C ARG A 320 -31.79 -2.64 -14.02
N GLY A 321 -32.57 -3.73 -13.97
CA GLY A 321 -34.02 -3.76 -13.70
C GLY A 321 -34.55 -3.12 -12.39
N ASP A 322 -33.68 -2.56 -11.56
CA ASP A 322 -33.98 -1.59 -10.52
C ASP A 322 -32.99 -0.43 -10.67
N LEU A 323 -33.45 0.81 -10.92
CA LEU A 323 -32.70 2.09 -10.76
C LEU A 323 -32.07 2.74 -12.02
N GLU A 324 -32.32 4.05 -12.15
CA GLU A 324 -31.21 5.01 -12.31
C GLU A 324 -30.58 5.20 -10.91
N GLN A 325 -29.28 4.87 -10.74
CA GLN A 325 -28.47 4.69 -9.50
C GLN A 325 -28.11 3.23 -9.08
N SER A 326 -28.20 2.25 -9.99
CA SER A 326 -28.26 0.79 -9.69
C SER A 326 -26.98 0.02 -9.38
N PHE A 327 -26.09 -0.07 -10.36
CA PHE A 327 -25.14 -1.18 -10.44
C PHE A 327 -24.08 -1.09 -9.33
N GLU A 328 -23.60 0.13 -9.09
CA GLU A 328 -22.68 0.46 -8.00
C GLU A 328 -23.25 0.11 -6.63
N ARG A 329 -24.52 0.40 -6.39
CA ARG A 329 -25.19 0.08 -5.11
C ARG A 329 -25.36 -1.43 -4.93
N ASN A 330 -25.79 -2.15 -5.96
CA ASN A 330 -25.90 -3.60 -5.90
C ASN A 330 -24.54 -4.27 -5.68
N LEU A 331 -23.48 -3.73 -6.31
CA LEU A 331 -22.13 -4.20 -6.09
C LEU A 331 -21.63 -3.85 -4.67
N ALA A 332 -21.98 -2.68 -4.15
CA ALA A 332 -21.71 -2.29 -2.76
C ALA A 332 -22.35 -3.27 -1.77
N GLU A 333 -23.59 -3.70 -2.00
CA GLU A 333 -24.27 -4.72 -1.18
C GLU A 333 -23.56 -6.09 -1.24
N ILE A 334 -23.04 -6.48 -2.41
CA ILE A 334 -22.19 -7.67 -2.55
C ILE A 334 -20.93 -7.53 -1.70
N PHE A 335 -20.26 -6.38 -1.74
CA PHE A 335 -19.04 -6.13 -0.96
C PHE A 335 -19.31 -5.89 0.53
N ALA A 336 -20.50 -5.49 0.96
CA ALA A 336 -20.85 -5.36 2.37
C ALA A 336 -20.75 -6.70 3.12
N ARG A 337 -20.82 -7.82 2.40
CA ARG A 337 -20.61 -9.15 2.99
C ARG A 337 -19.12 -9.45 3.17
N THR A 338 -18.77 -9.96 4.36
CA THR A 338 -17.40 -10.24 4.77
C THR A 338 -16.77 -11.45 4.07
N ASP A 339 -17.60 -12.35 3.55
CA ASP A 339 -17.22 -13.54 2.77
C ASP A 339 -17.03 -13.27 1.27
N THR A 340 -17.33 -12.05 0.82
CA THR A 340 -17.05 -11.59 -0.55
C THR A 340 -15.56 -11.23 -0.68
N PRO A 341 -14.83 -11.81 -1.63
CA PRO A 341 -13.42 -11.51 -1.86
C PRO A 341 -13.16 -10.02 -2.10
N ARG A 342 -12.10 -9.49 -1.49
CA ARG A 342 -11.61 -8.12 -1.68
C ARG A 342 -10.60 -8.06 -2.82
N LEU A 343 -10.64 -6.96 -3.57
CA LEU A 343 -9.84 -6.74 -4.77
C LEU A 343 -9.26 -5.33 -4.76
N SER A 344 -7.96 -5.22 -5.04
CA SER A 344 -7.27 -3.95 -5.28
C SER A 344 -7.58 -3.38 -6.67
N GLY A 345 -7.38 -2.07 -6.81
CA GLY A 345 -7.48 -1.31 -8.06
C GLY A 345 -8.65 -0.33 -8.09
N VAL A 346 -8.49 0.77 -8.84
CA VAL A 346 -9.42 1.91 -8.84
C VAL A 346 -10.71 1.60 -9.62
N GLN A 347 -10.62 0.77 -10.67
CA GLN A 347 -11.77 0.40 -11.49
C GLN A 347 -12.74 -0.51 -10.72
N ILE A 348 -14.03 -0.24 -10.89
CA ILE A 348 -15.11 -1.11 -10.44
C ILE A 348 -14.90 -2.52 -10.99
N LYS A 349 -14.92 -3.52 -10.11
CA LYS A 349 -14.75 -4.94 -10.45
C LYS A 349 -15.54 -5.81 -9.48
N ALA A 350 -16.05 -6.95 -9.98
CA ALA A 350 -16.83 -7.89 -9.19
C ALA A 350 -16.15 -9.26 -9.15
N PRO A 351 -16.01 -9.88 -7.96
CA PRO A 351 -15.51 -11.23 -7.86
C PRO A 351 -16.59 -12.24 -8.28
N MET A 352 -16.33 -13.06 -9.29
CA MET A 352 -17.29 -14.00 -9.88
C MET A 352 -16.85 -15.47 -9.80
N PHE A 353 -17.86 -16.33 -9.70
CA PHE A 353 -17.77 -17.78 -9.75
C PHE A 353 -18.46 -18.29 -11.02
N LEU A 354 -17.73 -19.08 -11.81
CA LEU A 354 -18.27 -19.82 -12.94
C LEU A 354 -18.43 -21.30 -12.54
N ASP A 355 -19.66 -21.79 -12.50
CA ASP A 355 -19.95 -23.19 -12.15
C ASP A 355 -19.83 -24.15 -13.35
N SER A 356 -20.06 -25.44 -13.13
CA SER A 356 -19.96 -26.47 -14.17
C SER A 356 -20.99 -26.34 -15.27
N ASP A 357 -22.13 -25.70 -14.98
CA ASP A 357 -23.26 -25.54 -15.90
C ASP A 357 -23.11 -24.25 -16.74
N GLY A 358 -22.04 -23.48 -16.50
CA GLY A 358 -21.77 -22.23 -17.21
C GLY A 358 -22.50 -21.03 -16.63
N THR A 359 -22.99 -21.11 -15.38
CA THR A 359 -23.60 -19.96 -14.72
C THR A 359 -22.53 -19.12 -14.04
N LEU A 360 -22.47 -17.83 -14.41
CA LEU A 360 -21.58 -16.85 -13.83
C LEU A 360 -22.32 -16.06 -12.74
N SER A 361 -21.93 -16.20 -11.48
CA SER A 361 -22.59 -15.56 -10.33
C SER A 361 -21.57 -14.90 -9.38
N PRO A 362 -21.96 -13.93 -8.52
CA PRO A 362 -21.05 -13.36 -7.52
C PRO A 362 -20.42 -14.45 -6.62
N SER A 363 -19.14 -14.27 -6.25
CA SER A 363 -18.34 -15.23 -5.46
C SER A 363 -18.62 -15.22 -3.96
N THR A 364 -19.77 -14.70 -3.57
CA THR A 364 -20.17 -14.58 -2.18
C THR A 364 -20.51 -15.96 -1.62
N GLY A 365 -19.70 -16.45 -0.67
CA GLY A 365 -19.80 -17.82 -0.16
C GLY A 365 -19.47 -18.90 -1.20
N LYS A 366 -18.92 -18.53 -2.35
CA LYS A 366 -18.51 -19.43 -3.44
C LYS A 366 -17.03 -19.24 -3.80
N PRO A 367 -16.37 -20.22 -4.46
CA PRO A 367 -15.00 -20.05 -4.95
C PRO A 367 -14.88 -18.83 -5.87
N PHE A 368 -13.84 -18.04 -5.68
CA PHE A 368 -13.60 -16.86 -6.49
C PHE A 368 -12.67 -17.21 -7.65
N THR A 369 -13.23 -17.29 -8.86
CA THR A 369 -12.53 -17.89 -10.01
C THR A 369 -12.30 -16.92 -11.16
N HIS A 370 -13.15 -15.89 -11.28
CA HIS A 370 -13.11 -14.94 -12.38
C HIS A 370 -13.37 -13.52 -11.90
N ILE A 371 -12.72 -12.53 -12.49
CA ILE A 371 -12.96 -11.10 -12.22
C ILE A 371 -13.83 -10.55 -13.34
N LEU A 372 -14.98 -9.97 -13.00
CA LEU A 372 -15.82 -9.24 -13.95
C LEU A 372 -15.52 -7.75 -13.85
N LYS A 373 -15.16 -7.15 -14.97
CA LYS A 373 -14.86 -5.72 -15.12
C LYS A 373 -15.96 -5.05 -15.93
N PRO A 374 -16.95 -4.42 -15.28
CA PRO A 374 -18.00 -3.69 -15.97
C PRO A 374 -17.45 -2.48 -16.72
N ALA A 375 -18.28 -1.95 -17.61
CA ALA A 375 -18.04 -0.68 -18.27
C ALA A 375 -17.89 0.47 -17.27
N GLY A 376 -16.97 1.39 -17.56
CA GLY A 376 -16.85 2.63 -16.80
C GLY A 376 -17.99 3.59 -17.12
N THR A 377 -18.07 4.68 -16.35
CA THR A 377 -19.00 5.78 -16.59
C THR A 377 -18.28 6.99 -17.19
N SER A 378 -19.01 8.03 -17.58
CA SER A 378 -18.45 9.33 -17.97
C SER A 378 -17.46 9.28 -19.14
N GLY A 379 -17.74 8.48 -20.17
CA GLY A 379 -16.88 8.35 -21.36
C GLY A 379 -15.91 7.17 -21.33
N PHE A 380 -15.94 6.35 -20.28
CA PHE A 380 -15.14 5.13 -20.13
C PHE A 380 -15.93 3.84 -20.42
N GLU A 381 -17.04 3.93 -21.15
CA GLU A 381 -17.94 2.80 -21.39
C GLU A 381 -17.28 1.69 -22.24
N ALA A 382 -16.31 2.07 -23.09
CA ALA A 382 -15.55 1.12 -23.92
C ALA A 382 -14.36 0.48 -23.20
N LEU A 383 -14.10 0.80 -21.93
CA LEU A 383 -12.95 0.28 -21.19
C LEU A 383 -12.81 -1.27 -21.24
N PRO A 384 -13.88 -2.06 -21.04
CA PRO A 384 -13.80 -3.52 -21.16
C PRO A 384 -13.38 -4.01 -22.55
N VAL A 385 -13.82 -3.32 -23.60
CA VAL A 385 -13.49 -3.64 -25.00
C VAL A 385 -12.03 -3.35 -25.30
N ILE A 386 -11.53 -2.20 -24.83
CA ILE A 386 -10.15 -1.79 -25.03
C ILE A 386 -9.19 -2.69 -24.25
N GLU A 387 -9.53 -3.05 -23.02
CA GLU A 387 -8.74 -4.01 -22.26
C GLU A 387 -8.74 -5.41 -22.93
N TRP A 388 -9.90 -5.88 -23.39
CA TRP A 388 -9.98 -7.13 -24.16
C TRP A 388 -9.06 -7.10 -25.39
N GLN A 389 -9.11 -6.02 -26.18
CA GLN A 389 -8.32 -5.90 -27.40
C GLN A 389 -6.81 -5.85 -27.08
N SER A 390 -6.41 -5.14 -26.02
CA SER A 390 -5.01 -5.11 -25.55
C SER A 390 -4.52 -6.50 -25.16
N LEU A 391 -5.32 -7.27 -24.41
CA LEU A 391 -4.95 -8.62 -24.02
C LEU A 391 -4.94 -9.59 -25.21
N ALA A 392 -5.86 -9.43 -26.17
CA ALA A 392 -5.88 -10.22 -27.40
C ALA A 392 -4.65 -9.95 -28.27
N LEU A 393 -4.29 -8.68 -28.47
CA LEU A 393 -3.06 -8.28 -29.17
C LEU A 393 -1.81 -8.78 -28.43
N GLY A 394 -1.79 -8.69 -27.10
CA GLY A 394 -0.70 -9.21 -26.29
C GLY A 394 -0.54 -10.72 -26.45
N ARG A 395 -1.64 -11.49 -26.39
CA ARG A 395 -1.61 -12.95 -26.62
C ARG A 395 -1.07 -13.30 -27.99
N ALA A 396 -1.57 -12.64 -29.04
CA ALA A 396 -1.12 -12.83 -30.42
C ALA A 396 0.35 -12.42 -30.61
N SER A 397 0.87 -11.54 -29.75
CA SER A 397 2.27 -11.11 -29.72
C SER A 397 3.18 -11.97 -28.83
N GLY A 398 2.68 -13.11 -28.33
CA GLY A 398 3.47 -14.09 -27.59
C GLY A 398 3.53 -13.88 -26.07
N PHE A 399 2.70 -12.98 -25.50
CA PHE A 399 2.55 -12.90 -24.05
C PHE A 399 1.63 -14.00 -23.52
N LEU A 400 1.99 -14.59 -22.37
CA LEU A 400 1.02 -15.29 -21.54
C LEU A 400 -0.03 -14.28 -21.07
N THR A 401 -1.31 -14.59 -21.24
CA THR A 401 -2.45 -13.75 -20.81
C THR A 401 -3.50 -14.66 -20.16
N PRO A 402 -4.29 -14.16 -19.19
CA PRO A 402 -5.45 -14.90 -18.70
C PRO A 402 -6.45 -15.15 -19.83
N ALA A 403 -7.24 -16.22 -19.71
CA ALA A 403 -8.41 -16.38 -20.55
C ALA A 403 -9.39 -15.23 -20.30
N THR A 404 -9.96 -14.68 -21.36
CA THR A 404 -10.87 -13.55 -21.30
C THR A 404 -12.04 -13.73 -22.24
N ALA A 405 -13.18 -13.16 -21.87
CA ALA A 405 -14.37 -13.10 -22.71
C ALA A 405 -15.13 -11.80 -22.45
N LEU A 406 -15.73 -11.21 -23.48
CA LEU A 406 -16.71 -10.14 -23.30
C LEU A 406 -18.04 -10.77 -22.91
N VAL A 407 -18.65 -10.24 -21.86
CA VAL A 407 -19.96 -10.67 -21.35
C VAL A 407 -21.02 -9.72 -21.88
N PRO A 408 -21.98 -10.20 -22.69
CA PRO A 408 -23.18 -9.44 -23.01
C PRO A 408 -23.94 -9.13 -21.72
N MET A 409 -24.02 -7.85 -21.37
CA MET A 409 -24.70 -7.42 -20.15
C MET A 409 -26.21 -7.22 -20.43
N PRO A 410 -27.08 -7.49 -19.46
CA PRO A 410 -28.52 -7.30 -19.63
C PRO A 410 -28.89 -5.82 -19.83
N ASP A 411 -30.14 -5.56 -20.22
CA ASP A 411 -30.78 -4.24 -20.22
C ASP A 411 -30.07 -3.13 -21.02
N GLY A 412 -29.38 -3.55 -22.10
CA GLY A 412 -28.67 -2.66 -23.01
C GLY A 412 -27.42 -2.01 -22.41
N MET A 413 -26.92 -2.55 -21.29
CA MET A 413 -25.65 -2.10 -20.71
C MET A 413 -24.48 -2.43 -21.65
N PRO A 414 -23.42 -1.61 -21.69
CA PRO A 414 -22.21 -1.97 -22.43
C PRO A 414 -21.61 -3.27 -21.89
N PRO A 415 -20.88 -4.03 -22.73
CA PRO A 415 -20.31 -5.30 -22.33
C PRO A 415 -19.32 -5.14 -21.17
N ALA A 416 -19.27 -6.16 -20.32
CA ALA A 416 -18.22 -6.31 -19.32
C ALA A 416 -17.11 -7.23 -19.82
N LEU A 417 -15.93 -7.14 -19.23
CA LEU A 417 -14.81 -8.05 -19.49
C LEU A 417 -14.73 -9.06 -18.35
N LEU A 418 -14.83 -10.35 -18.67
CA LEU A 418 -14.59 -11.43 -17.74
C LEU A 418 -13.17 -11.94 -17.90
N VAL A 419 -12.43 -11.98 -16.80
CA VAL A 419 -11.03 -12.42 -16.75
C VAL A 419 -10.92 -13.64 -15.84
N GLU A 420 -10.38 -14.72 -16.37
CA GLU A 420 -10.07 -15.93 -15.61
C GLU A 420 -8.84 -15.71 -14.71
N ARG A 421 -8.93 -16.05 -13.43
CA ARG A 421 -7.81 -15.90 -12.50
C ARG A 421 -6.70 -16.91 -12.80
N PHE A 422 -5.46 -16.44 -12.74
CA PHE A 422 -4.25 -17.25 -12.97
C PHE A 422 -3.41 -17.47 -11.70
N ASP A 423 -3.82 -16.87 -10.57
CA ASP A 423 -3.15 -16.95 -9.28
C ASP A 423 -3.74 -18.03 -8.36
N ILE A 424 -4.52 -18.96 -8.93
CA ILE A 424 -5.21 -20.05 -8.24
C ILE A 424 -4.99 -21.38 -8.95
N ARG A 425 -5.21 -22.46 -8.20
CA ARG A 425 -5.05 -23.84 -8.68
C ARG A 425 -6.14 -24.20 -9.69
N THR A 426 -5.82 -25.07 -10.64
CA THR A 426 -6.73 -25.44 -11.75
C THR A 426 -7.34 -26.84 -11.62
N SER A 427 -7.01 -27.57 -10.56
CA SER A 427 -7.64 -28.86 -10.24
C SER A 427 -7.60 -29.14 -8.74
N LEU A 428 -8.37 -30.13 -8.28
CA LEU A 428 -8.35 -30.59 -6.88
C LEU A 428 -7.05 -31.34 -6.53
N ASP A 429 -6.42 -31.95 -7.53
CA ASP A 429 -5.17 -32.70 -7.39
C ASP A 429 -3.94 -31.78 -7.42
N ASP A 430 -4.08 -30.59 -7.98
CA ASP A 430 -3.06 -29.54 -7.88
C ASP A 430 -2.93 -29.11 -6.41
N LYS A 431 -1.75 -29.31 -5.85
CA LYS A 431 -1.42 -28.91 -4.48
C LYS A 431 -0.50 -27.69 -4.42
N ARG A 432 -0.11 -27.13 -5.57
CA ARG A 432 0.78 -25.97 -5.61
C ARG A 432 0.14 -24.79 -4.90
N LEU A 433 0.96 -24.04 -4.16
CA LEU A 433 0.59 -22.82 -3.48
C LEU A 433 1.02 -21.65 -4.36
N LEU A 434 0.04 -20.94 -4.95
CA LEU A 434 0.26 -19.81 -5.83
C LEU A 434 0.08 -18.50 -5.07
N ALA A 435 0.96 -17.52 -5.34
CA ALA A 435 0.84 -16.16 -4.87
C ALA A 435 1.23 -15.15 -5.94
N LEU A 436 0.37 -14.15 -6.15
CA LEU A 436 0.63 -12.99 -6.99
C LEU A 436 1.12 -11.84 -6.10
N GLU A 437 2.29 -11.31 -6.40
CA GLU A 437 2.86 -10.16 -5.68
C GLU A 437 3.25 -9.06 -6.66
N ASP A 438 2.64 -7.88 -6.51
CA ASP A 438 2.93 -6.73 -7.37
C ASP A 438 4.25 -6.02 -7.05
N PHE A 439 4.72 -5.15 -7.96
CA PHE A 439 5.97 -4.43 -7.75
C PHE A 439 5.89 -3.29 -6.73
N CYS A 440 4.71 -2.85 -6.30
CA CYS A 440 4.61 -1.99 -5.11
C CYS A 440 5.07 -2.77 -3.88
N SER A 441 4.54 -3.98 -3.68
CA SER A 441 4.95 -4.88 -2.61
C SER A 441 6.43 -5.24 -2.70
N VAL A 442 6.90 -5.70 -3.86
CA VAL A 442 8.31 -6.11 -4.05
C VAL A 442 9.29 -4.97 -3.75
N LEU A 443 8.94 -3.73 -4.10
CA LEU A 443 9.79 -2.56 -3.91
C LEU A 443 9.60 -1.86 -2.56
N GLY A 444 8.62 -2.29 -1.74
CA GLY A 444 8.24 -1.62 -0.49
C GLY A 444 7.70 -0.21 -0.71
N VAL A 445 7.04 0.02 -1.85
CA VAL A 445 6.45 1.30 -2.25
C VAL A 445 4.97 1.29 -1.86
N PRO A 446 4.46 2.33 -1.18
CA PRO A 446 3.05 2.38 -0.82
C PRO A 446 2.17 2.53 -2.08
N THR A 447 0.91 2.13 -1.96
CA THR A 447 -0.04 2.06 -3.08
C THR A 447 -0.25 3.42 -3.77
N GLU A 448 -0.26 4.51 -3.01
CA GLU A 448 -0.41 5.88 -3.53
C GLU A 448 0.76 6.29 -4.43
N ALA A 449 1.93 5.67 -4.22
CA ALA A 449 3.15 5.88 -4.99
C ALA A 449 3.32 4.83 -6.11
N LYS A 450 2.25 4.17 -6.55
CA LYS A 450 2.30 3.15 -7.62
C LYS A 450 2.88 3.64 -8.95
N TYR A 451 2.88 4.95 -9.21
CA TYR A 451 3.51 5.56 -10.38
C TYR A 451 5.00 5.92 -10.15
N ASP A 452 5.50 5.84 -8.90
CA ASP A 452 6.88 6.19 -8.54
C ASP A 452 7.85 5.02 -8.77
N GLY A 453 8.02 4.66 -10.04
CA GLY A 453 8.89 3.58 -10.48
C GLY A 453 9.50 3.79 -11.87
N THR A 454 10.44 2.93 -12.22
CA THR A 454 11.01 2.87 -13.57
C THR A 454 11.18 1.42 -14.00
N MET A 455 11.27 1.19 -15.31
CA MET A 455 11.50 -0.15 -15.85
C MET A 455 12.82 -0.75 -15.36
N GLU A 456 13.86 0.08 -15.16
CA GLU A 456 15.16 -0.36 -14.61
C GLU A 456 15.04 -0.79 -13.16
N ARG A 457 14.22 -0.10 -12.36
CA ARG A 457 13.96 -0.47 -10.96
C ARG A 457 13.24 -1.82 -10.87
N ILE A 458 12.27 -2.06 -11.75
CA ILE A 458 11.59 -3.36 -11.88
C ILE A 458 12.60 -4.44 -12.27
N ALA A 459 13.36 -4.26 -13.35
CA ALA A 459 14.33 -5.27 -13.82
C ALA A 459 15.38 -5.61 -12.76
N ARG A 460 15.87 -4.60 -12.02
CA ARG A 460 16.84 -4.79 -10.94
C ARG A 460 16.25 -5.57 -9.76
N ALA A 461 15.02 -5.28 -9.36
CA ALA A 461 14.36 -5.96 -8.24
C ALA A 461 13.91 -7.38 -8.59
N LEU A 462 13.52 -7.61 -9.84
CA LEU A 462 13.13 -8.91 -10.38
C LEU A 462 14.28 -9.91 -10.41
N ARG A 463 15.45 -9.49 -10.88
CA ARG A 463 16.60 -10.37 -11.18
C ARG A 463 17.02 -11.29 -10.01
N PRO A 464 17.15 -10.84 -8.75
CA PRO A 464 17.49 -11.73 -7.64
C PRO A 464 16.33 -12.60 -7.14
N LEU A 465 15.08 -12.32 -7.55
CA LEU A 465 13.89 -13.04 -7.10
C LEU A 465 13.47 -14.12 -8.09
N SER A 466 13.67 -13.89 -9.39
CA SER A 466 13.22 -14.78 -10.46
C SER A 466 13.99 -16.09 -10.48
N THR A 467 13.28 -17.19 -10.76
CA THR A 467 13.87 -18.50 -11.03
C THR A 467 14.37 -18.66 -12.48
N ALA A 468 14.09 -17.69 -13.36
CA ALA A 468 14.61 -17.60 -14.72
C ALA A 468 14.91 -16.13 -15.10
N PRO A 469 15.92 -15.52 -14.46
CA PRO A 469 16.09 -14.06 -14.47
C PRO A 469 16.32 -13.46 -15.86
N GLU A 470 17.05 -14.12 -16.76
CA GLU A 470 17.28 -13.58 -18.11
C GLU A 470 15.99 -13.56 -18.94
N GLU A 471 15.19 -14.63 -18.87
CA GLU A 471 13.89 -14.70 -19.55
C GLU A 471 12.93 -13.64 -19.02
N ASP A 472 12.87 -13.47 -17.71
CA ASP A 472 11.94 -12.53 -17.08
C ASP A 472 12.38 -11.07 -17.28
N VAL A 473 13.68 -10.76 -17.28
CA VAL A 473 14.17 -9.42 -17.63
C VAL A 473 13.92 -9.11 -19.11
N LEU A 474 14.07 -10.10 -20.01
CA LEU A 474 13.67 -9.96 -21.41
C LEU A 474 12.15 -9.73 -21.53
N LEU A 475 11.34 -10.37 -20.69
CA LEU A 475 9.90 -10.14 -20.63
C LEU A 475 9.58 -8.72 -20.13
N VAL A 476 10.34 -8.17 -19.18
CA VAL A 476 10.20 -6.75 -18.76
C VAL A 476 10.49 -5.79 -19.92
N LEU A 477 11.51 -6.06 -20.74
CA LEU A 477 11.76 -5.31 -21.99
C LEU A 477 10.54 -5.38 -22.93
N LYS A 478 10.02 -6.59 -23.16
CA LYS A 478 8.84 -6.80 -24.01
C LYS A 478 7.62 -6.07 -23.45
N ARG A 479 7.40 -6.08 -22.12
CA ARG A 479 6.29 -5.36 -21.46
C ARG A 479 6.39 -3.85 -21.68
N ALA A 480 7.57 -3.26 -21.47
CA ALA A 480 7.78 -1.83 -21.70
C ALA A 480 7.50 -1.45 -23.17
N LEU A 481 8.02 -2.26 -24.11
CA LEU A 481 7.82 -2.01 -25.53
C LEU A 481 6.35 -2.16 -25.92
N PHE A 482 5.67 -3.19 -25.42
CA PHE A 482 4.26 -3.40 -25.69
C PHE A 482 3.41 -2.25 -25.15
N ALA A 483 3.60 -1.85 -23.89
CA ALA A 483 2.91 -0.71 -23.29
C ALA A 483 3.14 0.60 -24.06
N TRP A 484 4.38 0.83 -24.53
CA TRP A 484 4.65 1.94 -25.44
C TRP A 484 3.86 1.80 -26.74
N LEU A 485 3.92 0.68 -27.44
CA LEU A 485 3.28 0.55 -28.75
C LEU A 485 1.75 0.67 -28.67
N ILE A 486 1.12 0.11 -27.64
CA ILE A 486 -0.34 0.20 -27.47
C ILE A 486 -0.80 1.49 -26.80
N ALA A 487 0.11 2.38 -26.41
CA ALA A 487 -0.21 3.58 -25.63
C ALA A 487 -0.92 3.32 -24.30
N ASP A 488 -0.32 2.43 -23.52
CA ASP A 488 -0.73 2.14 -22.14
C ASP A 488 -0.10 3.12 -21.16
N GLY A 489 -0.89 4.12 -20.79
CA GLY A 489 -0.53 5.09 -19.76
C GLY A 489 -0.86 4.66 -18.32
N ASP A 490 -1.43 3.47 -18.12
CA ASP A 490 -1.76 2.94 -16.79
C ASP A 490 -0.93 1.71 -16.38
N MET A 491 0.12 1.36 -17.15
CA MET A 491 1.09 0.30 -16.79
C MET A 491 1.99 0.71 -15.61
N HIS A 492 1.42 0.86 -14.42
CA HIS A 492 2.10 1.23 -13.17
C HIS A 492 2.61 0.01 -12.37
N LEU A 493 3.27 0.24 -11.22
CA LEU A 493 3.89 -0.84 -10.42
C LEU A 493 2.92 -1.95 -9.98
N LYS A 494 1.62 -1.67 -9.82
CA LYS A 494 0.62 -2.68 -9.48
C LYS A 494 0.16 -3.56 -10.65
N ASN A 495 0.42 -3.15 -11.90
CA ASN A 495 0.10 -3.92 -13.12
C ASN A 495 1.30 -4.76 -13.59
N MET A 496 2.39 -4.71 -12.83
CA MET A 496 3.56 -5.57 -12.97
C MET A 496 3.59 -6.43 -11.70
N ALA A 497 3.72 -7.74 -11.85
CA ALA A 497 3.73 -8.64 -10.69
C ALA A 497 4.58 -9.90 -10.93
N LEU A 498 4.93 -10.56 -9.84
CA LEU A 498 5.53 -11.88 -9.79
C LEU A 498 4.45 -12.92 -9.49
N LEU A 499 4.43 -14.02 -10.24
CA LEU A 499 3.71 -15.24 -9.88
C LEU A 499 4.70 -16.18 -9.19
N LYS A 500 4.46 -16.40 -7.90
CA LYS A 500 5.23 -17.27 -7.03
C LYS A 500 4.50 -18.59 -6.82
N VAL A 501 5.22 -19.68 -6.93
CA VAL A 501 4.69 -21.04 -6.79
C VAL A 501 5.56 -21.81 -5.82
N ALA A 502 4.95 -22.41 -4.80
CA ALA A 502 5.60 -23.33 -3.89
C ALA A 502 4.88 -24.67 -3.87
N GLU A 503 5.63 -25.75 -3.66
CA GLU A 503 5.05 -27.04 -3.33
C GLU A 503 4.68 -27.09 -1.84
N PRO A 504 3.65 -27.86 -1.45
CA PRO A 504 3.31 -28.06 -0.04
C PRO A 504 4.52 -28.52 0.78
N GLY A 505 4.76 -27.87 1.92
CA GLY A 505 5.87 -28.19 2.82
C GLY A 505 7.25 -27.73 2.34
N SER A 506 7.35 -27.06 1.19
CA SER A 506 8.59 -26.43 0.76
C SER A 506 8.89 -25.18 1.59
N ALA A 507 10.15 -25.01 2.02
CA ALA A 507 10.62 -23.80 2.70
C ALA A 507 10.92 -22.64 1.74
N GLN A 508 10.81 -22.86 0.43
CA GLN A 508 11.14 -21.88 -0.61
C GLN A 508 10.13 -21.95 -1.75
N PHE A 509 10.05 -20.87 -2.54
CA PHE A 509 9.29 -20.88 -3.78
C PHE A 509 10.05 -21.71 -4.83
N ASN A 510 9.39 -22.72 -5.39
CA ASN A 510 9.92 -23.57 -6.47
C ASN A 510 10.00 -22.81 -7.80
N SER A 511 9.11 -21.84 -8.00
CA SER A 511 9.10 -20.98 -9.18
C SER A 511 8.72 -19.56 -8.78
N VAL A 512 9.46 -18.58 -9.29
CA VAL A 512 9.15 -17.16 -9.18
C VAL A 512 9.35 -16.57 -10.56
N ARG A 513 8.26 -16.21 -11.23
CA ARG A 513 8.28 -15.73 -12.61
C ARG A 513 7.51 -14.43 -12.73
N MET A 514 7.79 -13.63 -13.75
CA MET A 514 6.89 -12.53 -14.12
C MET A 514 5.47 -13.07 -14.39
N ALA A 515 4.46 -12.41 -13.85
CA ALA A 515 3.07 -12.79 -14.02
C ALA A 515 2.63 -12.64 -15.50
N PRO A 516 1.54 -13.33 -15.92
CA PRO A 516 0.87 -13.08 -17.20
C PRO A 516 0.54 -11.60 -17.42
N LEU A 517 0.31 -11.19 -18.68
CA LEU A 517 -0.16 -9.86 -19.03
C LEU A 517 -1.63 -9.72 -18.64
N TYR A 518 -1.90 -8.77 -17.75
CA TYR A 518 -3.22 -8.40 -17.25
C TYR A 518 -3.30 -6.87 -17.14
N ASP A 519 -4.51 -6.32 -17.05
CA ASP A 519 -4.80 -4.89 -16.88
C ASP A 519 -4.06 -3.99 -17.89
N ALA A 520 -3.93 -4.47 -19.14
CA ALA A 520 -3.33 -3.72 -20.24
C ALA A 520 -4.41 -2.93 -20.97
N VAL A 521 -4.19 -1.62 -21.17
CA VAL A 521 -5.22 -0.75 -21.74
C VAL A 521 -4.59 0.36 -22.58
N THR A 522 -5.15 0.66 -23.76
CA THR A 522 -4.79 1.88 -24.48
C THR A 522 -5.51 3.06 -23.84
N THR A 523 -4.81 3.93 -23.12
CA THR A 523 -5.45 5.04 -22.39
C THR A 523 -5.80 6.21 -23.31
N ARG A 524 -5.04 6.40 -24.39
CA ARG A 524 -5.17 7.56 -25.31
C ARG A 524 -6.47 7.65 -26.11
N VAL A 525 -7.32 6.62 -26.06
CA VAL A 525 -8.64 6.63 -26.70
C VAL A 525 -9.74 7.18 -25.81
N PHE A 526 -9.46 7.44 -24.52
CA PHE A 526 -10.44 7.95 -23.58
C PHE A 526 -10.38 9.49 -23.44
N PRO A 527 -11.50 10.13 -23.09
CA PRO A 527 -11.57 11.58 -22.95
C PRO A 527 -10.55 12.12 -21.94
N ARG A 528 -9.91 13.25 -22.28
CA ARG A 528 -8.88 13.94 -21.46
C ARG A 528 -7.56 13.18 -21.32
N LEU A 529 -7.43 12.01 -21.95
CA LEU A 529 -6.22 11.18 -21.94
C LEU A 529 -5.55 11.12 -23.33
N GLU A 530 -5.94 11.97 -24.28
CA GLU A 530 -5.46 11.93 -25.67
C GLU A 530 -3.93 12.15 -25.80
N ARG A 531 -3.31 12.71 -24.75
CA ARG A 531 -1.86 12.95 -24.63
C ARG A 531 -1.23 12.19 -23.47
N ASP A 532 -1.92 11.17 -22.98
CA ASP A 532 -1.43 10.37 -21.87
C ASP A 532 -0.10 9.68 -22.21
N ARG A 533 0.73 9.50 -21.19
CA ARG A 533 2.13 9.07 -21.31
C ARG A 533 2.33 7.75 -20.58
N MET A 534 3.42 7.04 -20.86
CA MET A 534 3.71 5.82 -20.12
C MET A 534 3.83 6.10 -18.62
N ALA A 535 3.13 5.30 -17.82
CA ALA A 535 3.16 5.39 -16.35
C ALA A 535 4.58 5.23 -15.78
N LEU A 536 5.32 4.24 -16.26
CA LEU A 536 6.67 3.94 -15.79
C LEU A 536 7.71 4.39 -16.80
N LYS A 537 8.67 5.19 -16.34
CA LYS A 537 9.74 5.72 -17.17
C LYS A 537 10.70 4.62 -17.61
N LEU A 538 11.26 4.82 -18.80
CA LEU A 538 12.36 4.06 -19.38
C LEU A 538 13.44 5.04 -19.84
N ASN A 539 14.66 4.91 -19.32
CA ASN A 539 15.76 5.87 -19.51
C ASN A 539 15.36 7.33 -19.23
N GLY A 540 14.55 7.54 -18.18
CA GLY A 540 14.07 8.85 -17.78
C GLY A 540 13.02 9.47 -18.71
N LYS A 541 12.56 8.74 -19.73
CA LYS A 541 11.52 9.16 -20.68
C LYS A 541 10.21 8.40 -20.43
N ASP A 542 9.10 9.07 -20.67
CA ASP A 542 7.72 8.53 -20.60
C ASP A 542 6.94 8.75 -21.91
N ASP A 543 7.56 9.42 -22.89
CA ASP A 543 6.99 9.73 -24.20
C ASP A 543 8.11 9.85 -25.25
N ARG A 544 7.74 9.82 -26.53
CA ARG A 544 8.64 9.88 -27.70
C ARG A 544 9.78 8.87 -27.65
N LEU A 545 9.49 7.68 -27.13
CA LEU A 545 10.44 6.57 -27.04
C LEU A 545 10.75 6.03 -28.44
N ARG A 546 12.04 5.80 -28.70
CA ARG A 546 12.54 5.20 -29.94
C ARG A 546 13.17 3.85 -29.66
N ARG A 547 13.44 3.06 -30.71
CA ARG A 547 14.16 1.79 -30.59
C ARG A 547 15.44 1.90 -29.76
N SER A 548 16.22 2.96 -29.95
CA SER A 548 17.46 3.20 -29.21
C SER A 548 17.27 3.30 -27.69
N ASP A 549 16.11 3.80 -27.24
CA ASP A 549 15.79 3.86 -25.81
C ASP A 549 15.59 2.45 -25.25
N PHE A 550 14.84 1.58 -25.93
CA PHE A 550 14.66 0.19 -25.51
C PHE A 550 15.97 -0.60 -25.51
N LYS A 551 16.86 -0.36 -26.48
CA LYS A 551 18.20 -0.95 -26.52
C LYS A 551 19.08 -0.47 -25.36
N ALA A 552 19.01 0.83 -25.03
CA ALA A 552 19.72 1.37 -23.88
C ALA A 552 19.21 0.77 -22.57
N PHE A 553 17.90 0.61 -22.41
CA PHE A 553 17.31 -0.10 -21.27
C PHE A 553 17.79 -1.55 -21.20
N ALA A 554 17.76 -2.28 -22.32
CA ALA A 554 18.22 -3.67 -22.38
C ALA A 554 19.68 -3.80 -21.94
N SER A 555 20.55 -2.89 -22.38
CA SER A 555 21.95 -2.81 -21.95
C SER A 555 22.07 -2.55 -20.44
N THR A 556 21.34 -1.57 -19.89
CA THR A 556 21.31 -1.30 -18.44
C THR A 556 20.77 -2.47 -17.62
N ALA A 557 19.84 -3.25 -18.18
CA ALA A 557 19.27 -4.44 -17.54
C ALA A 557 20.16 -5.71 -17.68
N GLY A 558 21.29 -5.61 -18.38
CA GLY A 558 22.26 -6.69 -18.57
C GLY A 558 21.89 -7.71 -19.64
N LEU A 559 20.96 -7.38 -20.55
CA LEU A 559 20.58 -8.25 -21.67
C LEU A 559 21.63 -8.19 -22.79
N LYS A 560 21.85 -9.32 -23.48
CA LYS A 560 22.68 -9.33 -24.68
C LYS A 560 21.99 -8.53 -25.79
N ALA A 561 22.77 -7.73 -26.52
CA ALA A 561 22.23 -6.86 -27.57
C ALA A 561 21.46 -7.65 -28.65
N ALA A 562 21.96 -8.82 -29.07
CA ALA A 562 21.31 -9.66 -30.06
C ALA A 562 19.95 -10.20 -29.58
N ASP A 563 19.87 -10.65 -28.32
CA ASP A 563 18.63 -11.16 -27.73
C ASP A 563 17.58 -10.04 -27.60
N ALA A 564 18.03 -8.84 -27.21
CA ALA A 564 17.18 -7.66 -27.12
C ALA A 564 16.67 -7.20 -28.49
N ASP A 565 17.55 -7.11 -29.50
CA ASP A 565 17.16 -6.75 -30.86
C ASP A 565 16.14 -7.75 -31.44
N THR A 566 16.41 -9.05 -31.28
CA THR A 566 15.50 -10.11 -31.72
C THR A 566 14.14 -10.00 -31.02
N ALA A 567 14.13 -9.83 -29.69
CA ALA A 567 12.90 -9.69 -28.93
C ALA A 567 12.07 -8.45 -29.32
N ILE A 568 12.73 -7.35 -29.68
CA ILE A 568 12.08 -6.13 -30.17
C ILE A 568 11.47 -6.40 -31.56
N ASP A 569 12.23 -6.98 -32.48
CA ASP A 569 11.78 -7.27 -33.85
C ASP A 569 10.62 -8.25 -33.88
N ASP A 570 10.72 -9.33 -33.09
CA ASP A 570 9.68 -10.33 -32.95
C ASP A 570 8.38 -9.72 -32.42
N LEU A 571 8.47 -8.87 -31.39
CA LEU A 571 7.29 -8.24 -30.79
C LEU A 571 6.63 -7.26 -31.77
N VAL A 572 7.41 -6.40 -32.44
CA VAL A 572 6.86 -5.46 -33.44
C VAL A 572 6.21 -6.20 -34.59
N THR A 573 6.87 -7.24 -35.12
CA THR A 573 6.35 -8.06 -36.22
C THR A 573 5.08 -8.80 -35.83
N ALA A 574 5.07 -9.43 -34.65
CA ALA A 574 3.91 -10.17 -34.17
C ALA A 574 2.72 -9.25 -33.88
N LEU A 575 2.97 -8.06 -33.31
CA LEU A 575 1.93 -7.07 -33.04
C LEU A 575 1.33 -6.52 -34.34
N LEU A 576 2.16 -6.21 -35.35
CA LEU A 576 1.67 -5.76 -36.65
C LEU A 576 0.78 -6.83 -37.31
N ARG A 577 1.23 -8.08 -37.31
CA ARG A 577 0.44 -9.23 -37.78
C ARG A 577 -0.86 -9.38 -37.00
N ALA A 578 -0.83 -9.21 -35.68
CA ALA A 578 -2.01 -9.28 -34.84
C ALA A 578 -3.04 -8.20 -35.19
N LEU A 579 -2.59 -6.97 -35.49
CA LEU A 579 -3.47 -5.87 -35.90
C LEU A 579 -4.21 -6.15 -37.22
N ASP A 580 -3.60 -6.92 -38.12
CA ASP A 580 -4.18 -7.28 -39.43
C ASP A 580 -5.20 -8.42 -39.34
N HIS A 581 -5.07 -9.28 -38.33
CA HIS A 581 -5.88 -10.50 -38.22
C HIS A 581 -6.83 -10.52 -37.02
N LEU A 582 -6.74 -9.57 -36.09
CA LEU A 582 -7.63 -9.53 -34.94
C LEU A 582 -9.04 -9.10 -35.34
N GLU A 583 -9.95 -10.07 -35.36
CA GLU A 583 -11.37 -9.85 -35.58
C GLU A 583 -12.05 -9.30 -34.32
N LEU A 584 -12.94 -8.32 -34.50
CA LEU A 584 -13.77 -7.84 -33.40
C LEU A 584 -14.89 -8.85 -33.11
N PRO A 585 -15.24 -9.08 -31.83
CA PRO A 585 -16.35 -9.94 -31.45
C PRO A 585 -17.66 -9.44 -32.07
N PRO A 586 -18.61 -10.33 -32.43
CA PRO A 586 -19.86 -9.94 -33.09
C PRO A 586 -20.68 -8.87 -32.37
N LEU A 587 -20.58 -8.81 -31.04
CA LEU A 587 -21.22 -7.80 -30.20
C LEU A 587 -20.73 -6.37 -30.49
N LEU A 588 -19.55 -6.23 -31.11
CA LEU A 588 -18.95 -4.97 -31.54
C LEU A 588 -19.15 -4.78 -33.05
N SER A 589 -20.40 -4.92 -33.52
CA SER A 589 -20.76 -4.70 -34.92
C SER A 589 -20.46 -3.27 -35.36
N ASP A 590 -20.30 -3.08 -36.68
CA ASP A 590 -19.98 -1.80 -37.31
C ASP A 590 -20.89 -0.67 -36.81
N GLY A 591 -20.27 0.39 -36.29
CA GLY A 591 -20.96 1.60 -35.83
C GLY A 591 -21.17 1.74 -34.33
N THR A 592 -20.99 0.68 -33.52
CA THR A 592 -21.03 0.80 -32.05
C THR A 592 -19.90 1.71 -31.54
N GLN A 593 -20.11 2.41 -30.42
CA GLN A 593 -19.07 3.25 -29.80
C GLN A 593 -17.84 2.41 -29.45
N GLY A 594 -18.03 1.19 -28.94
CA GLY A 594 -16.94 0.24 -28.65
C GLY A 594 -16.12 -0.11 -29.90
N ALA A 595 -16.76 -0.40 -31.04
CA ALA A 595 -16.06 -0.69 -32.29
C ALA A 595 -15.24 0.51 -32.80
N LYS A 596 -15.79 1.74 -32.71
CA LYS A 596 -15.08 2.96 -33.12
C LYS A 596 -13.84 3.23 -32.26
N ILE A 597 -13.96 3.09 -30.94
CA ILE A 597 -12.84 3.31 -30.02
C ILE A 597 -11.79 2.20 -30.19
N ALA A 598 -12.20 0.95 -30.45
CA ALA A 598 -11.29 -0.14 -30.78
C ALA A 598 -10.54 0.10 -32.11
N GLU A 599 -11.21 0.66 -33.12
CA GLU A 599 -10.56 1.06 -34.36
C GLU A 599 -9.54 2.19 -34.13
N GLN A 600 -9.90 3.20 -33.33
CA GLN A 600 -8.99 4.27 -32.94
C GLN A 600 -7.76 3.74 -32.20
N MET A 601 -7.93 2.77 -31.29
CA MET A 601 -6.83 2.07 -30.63
C MET A 601 -5.90 1.45 -31.67
N ARG A 602 -6.42 0.64 -32.61
CA ARG A 602 -5.60 0.03 -33.67
C ARG A 602 -4.84 1.06 -34.50
N ALA A 603 -5.47 2.18 -34.83
CA ALA A 603 -4.81 3.26 -35.57
C ALA A 603 -3.62 3.85 -34.79
N ILE A 604 -3.79 4.10 -33.48
CA ILE A 604 -2.69 4.57 -32.60
C ILE A 604 -1.56 3.56 -32.57
N VAL A 605 -1.85 2.26 -32.46
CA VAL A 605 -0.81 1.22 -32.41
C VAL A 605 -0.04 1.17 -33.74
N ARG A 606 -0.73 1.23 -34.88
CA ARG A 606 -0.08 1.27 -36.21
C ARG A 606 0.83 2.48 -36.36
N GLU A 607 0.34 3.68 -36.01
CA GLU A 607 1.13 4.90 -36.04
C GLU A 607 2.41 4.78 -35.18
N ARG A 608 2.30 4.22 -33.97
CA ARG A 608 3.46 4.02 -33.10
C ARG A 608 4.45 3.00 -33.66
N ILE A 609 3.98 1.92 -34.29
CA ILE A 609 4.86 0.94 -34.95
C ILE A 609 5.59 1.58 -36.13
N GLU A 610 4.88 2.31 -37.00
CA GLU A 610 5.48 3.00 -38.16
C GLU A 610 6.52 4.04 -37.73
N GLY A 611 6.26 4.75 -36.63
CA GLY A 611 7.18 5.73 -36.05
C GLY A 611 8.30 5.16 -35.17
N PHE A 612 8.37 3.84 -34.96
CA PHE A 612 9.29 3.22 -33.99
C PHE A 612 10.74 3.02 -34.48
N ALA A 613 11.01 3.31 -35.75
CA ALA A 613 12.30 3.12 -36.41
C ALA A 613 13.54 3.58 -35.61
#